data_AF-A0A450SY08-F1
#
_entry.id   AF-A0A450SY08-F1
#
_cell.length_a   1.000
_cell.length_b   1.000
_cell.length_c   1.000
_cell.angle_alpha   90.00
_cell.angle_beta   90.00
_cell.angle_gamma   90.00
#
_symmetry.space_group_name_H-M   'P 1'
#
loop_
_entity.id
_entity.type
_entity.pdbx_description
1 polymer ?
#
loop_
_entity_poly.entity_id
_entity_poly.type
_entity_poly.pdbx_seq_one_letter_code
_entity_poly.pdbx_strand_id
1 'polypeptide(L)'
;MTERISKTVVIWHSCMKSTGRPYKLRIGGSEMTPGQAALVELIRRYLNGLLDPSVTLLEIHKLMYFMQEACEPLRLDYKKAPYGPYAKNLRHVLNHIEGHLIFGYADGEDAPNKQIELVPRAIEDATAFLEQHADTRARFDKVAELVAGFESPFGLELLSTVHWVMKNQSIDSVDDVVSHTYAWNDRKRQFTPRQIRLAVDILSQKGWIVV
;
A
#
# COMPACT_ATOMS: atom_id res chain seq x y z
N MET A 1 18.68 -40.23 6.73
CA MET A 1 18.36 -39.34 7.85
C MET A 1 18.27 -37.94 7.26
N THR A 2 17.06 -37.56 6.84
CA THR A 2 16.79 -36.32 6.09
C THR A 2 16.60 -35.18 7.08
N GLU A 3 17.52 -34.23 7.05
CA GLU A 3 17.52 -33.08 7.93
C GLU A 3 16.47 -32.06 7.44
N ARG A 4 15.40 -31.89 8.23
CA ARG A 4 14.40 -30.83 8.02
C ARG A 4 15.05 -29.50 8.34
N ILE A 5 15.28 -28.68 7.33
CA ILE A 5 15.59 -27.26 7.52
C ILE A 5 14.27 -26.57 7.92
N SER A 6 14.18 -26.18 9.18
CA SER A 6 13.08 -25.42 9.74
C SER A 6 13.05 -24.01 9.16
N LYS A 7 12.27 -23.80 8.09
CA LYS A 7 11.92 -22.47 7.58
C LYS A 7 10.86 -21.83 8.46
N THR A 8 11.26 -21.27 9.59
CA THR A 8 10.43 -20.33 10.35
C THR A 8 11.37 -19.41 11.10
N VAL A 9 11.55 -18.20 10.59
CA VAL A 9 12.05 -16.95 11.19
C VAL A 9 12.46 -16.04 10.01
N VAL A 10 12.50 -14.73 10.22
CA VAL A 10 12.79 -13.64 9.24
C VAL A 10 11.50 -13.26 8.45
N ILE A 11 10.71 -12.24 8.79
CA ILE A 11 11.00 -10.85 9.19
C ILE A 11 9.89 -10.37 10.15
N TRP A 12 10.18 -10.16 11.43
CA TRP A 12 9.27 -9.46 12.36
C TRP A 12 10.00 -8.43 13.24
N HIS A 13 11.15 -7.90 12.79
CA HIS A 13 11.98 -7.02 13.64
C HIS A 13 12.33 -5.63 13.09
N SER A 14 11.75 -5.15 11.98
CA SER A 14 12.12 -3.81 11.47
C SER A 14 11.00 -2.77 11.49
N CYS A 15 10.11 -2.82 12.48
CA CYS A 15 9.31 -1.66 12.88
C CYS A 15 9.84 -1.14 14.22
N MET A 16 10.99 -0.45 14.19
CA MET A 16 11.43 0.32 15.36
C MET A 16 10.42 1.44 15.61
N LYS A 17 9.86 1.46 16.83
CA LYS A 17 8.87 2.45 17.26
C LYS A 17 9.53 3.82 17.31
N SER A 18 9.17 4.68 16.37
CA SER A 18 9.50 6.10 16.42
C SER A 18 8.71 6.77 17.54
N THR A 19 9.41 7.38 18.50
CA THR A 19 8.86 8.17 19.59
C THR A 19 9.06 9.65 19.30
N GLY A 20 8.33 10.20 18.34
CA GLY A 20 8.24 11.64 18.09
C GLY A 20 6.84 12.15 18.43
N ARG A 21 6.73 13.20 19.27
CA ARG A 21 5.47 13.94 19.44
C ARG A 21 5.29 14.85 18.22
N PRO A 22 4.17 14.80 17.47
CA PRO A 22 4.01 15.64 16.29
C PRO A 22 3.73 17.10 16.69
N TYR A 23 4.42 18.03 16.04
CA TYR A 23 4.08 19.46 16.06
C TYR A 23 2.97 19.74 15.05
N LYS A 24 2.11 20.71 15.37
CA LYS A 24 0.70 20.78 14.94
C LYS A 24 0.46 21.81 13.83
N LEU A 25 -0.08 21.37 12.70
CA LEU A 25 -0.66 22.22 11.66
C LEU A 25 -2.19 21.98 11.63
N ARG A 26 -2.98 23.06 11.76
CA ARG A 26 -4.45 22.98 11.80
C ARG A 26 -5.04 23.36 10.45
N ILE A 27 -5.89 22.50 9.91
CA ILE A 27 -6.65 22.76 8.68
C ILE A 27 -8.09 22.36 8.91
N GLY A 28 -9.04 23.28 8.68
CA GLY A 28 -10.47 22.96 8.59
C GLY A 28 -11.11 22.25 9.79
N GLY A 29 -10.52 22.29 10.99
CA GLY A 29 -11.09 21.69 12.21
C GLY A 29 -10.60 20.29 12.57
N SER A 30 -9.74 19.64 11.77
CA SER A 30 -9.05 18.39 12.13
C SER A 30 -7.55 18.50 11.85
N GLU A 31 -6.71 18.06 12.80
CA GLU A 31 -5.25 18.06 12.62
C GLU A 31 -4.86 16.96 11.62
N MET A 32 -4.07 17.31 10.60
CA MET A 32 -3.52 16.32 9.66
C MET A 32 -2.62 15.34 10.42
N THR A 33 -2.77 14.06 10.12
CA THR A 33 -1.94 12.99 10.69
C THR A 33 -0.86 12.56 9.69
N PRO A 34 0.26 11.96 10.15
CA PRO A 34 1.27 11.42 9.24
C PRO A 34 0.72 10.43 8.21
N GLY A 35 -0.22 9.56 8.60
CA GLY A 35 -0.89 8.63 7.69
C GLY A 35 -1.76 9.31 6.63
N GLN A 36 -2.40 10.44 6.95
CA GLN A 36 -3.18 11.22 5.98
C GLN A 36 -2.28 11.98 5.01
N ALA A 37 -1.18 12.58 5.51
CA ALA A 37 -0.20 13.24 4.67
C ALA A 37 0.44 12.25 3.68
N ALA A 38 0.83 11.06 4.17
CA ALA A 38 1.34 9.98 3.33
C ALA A 38 0.32 9.50 2.30
N LEU A 39 -0.96 9.37 2.67
CA LEU A 39 -2.03 9.01 1.73
C LEU A 39 -2.13 10.01 0.58
N VAL A 40 -2.20 11.31 0.89
CA VAL A 40 -2.31 12.38 -0.12
C VAL A 40 -1.08 12.38 -1.03
N GLU A 41 0.13 12.32 -0.46
CA GLU A 41 1.37 12.33 -1.24
C GLU A 41 1.56 11.07 -2.09
N LEU A 42 1.16 9.89 -1.60
CA LEU A 42 1.19 8.66 -2.39
C LEU A 42 0.23 8.74 -3.58
N ILE A 43 -1.01 9.20 -3.36
CA ILE A 43 -1.98 9.38 -4.45
C ILE A 43 -1.43 10.39 -5.46
N ARG A 44 -0.92 11.55 -5.01
CA ARG A 44 -0.35 12.56 -5.89
C ARG A 44 0.80 12.01 -6.73
N ARG A 45 1.74 11.30 -6.10
CA ARG A 45 2.89 10.71 -6.79
C ARG A 45 2.45 9.65 -7.81
N TYR A 46 1.44 8.85 -7.46
CA TYR A 46 0.85 7.85 -8.33
C TYR A 46 0.19 8.47 -9.56
N LEU A 47 -0.69 9.46 -9.37
CA LEU A 47 -1.37 10.18 -10.46
C LEU A 47 -0.40 10.90 -11.41
N ASN A 48 0.65 11.52 -10.86
CA ASN A 48 1.67 12.19 -11.66
C ASN A 48 2.45 11.23 -12.58
N GLY A 49 2.60 9.96 -12.19
CA GLY A 49 3.20 8.93 -13.05
C GLY A 49 2.33 8.55 -14.24
N LEU A 50 1.01 8.79 -14.16
CA LEU A 50 0.02 8.36 -15.14
C LEU A 50 -0.62 9.49 -15.95
N LEU A 51 -0.45 10.74 -15.50
CA LEU A 51 -1.18 11.88 -16.05
C LEU A 51 -2.71 11.69 -15.96
N ASP A 52 -3.18 10.94 -14.95
CA ASP A 52 -4.60 10.67 -14.68
C ASP A 52 -5.14 11.67 -13.64
N PRO A 53 -6.35 12.23 -13.79
CA PRO A 53 -6.96 13.09 -12.78
C PRO A 53 -7.42 12.36 -11.51
N SER A 54 -7.60 11.03 -11.54
CA SER A 54 -8.28 10.31 -10.45
C SER A 54 -7.65 8.96 -10.12
N VAL A 55 -7.77 8.53 -8.86
CA VAL A 55 -7.32 7.21 -8.39
C VAL A 55 -8.52 6.38 -7.97
N THR A 56 -8.46 5.06 -8.19
CA THR A 56 -9.52 4.16 -7.73
C THR A 56 -9.35 3.78 -6.26
N LEU A 57 -10.46 3.46 -5.59
CA LEU A 57 -10.46 2.94 -4.22
C LEU A 57 -9.58 1.69 -4.07
N LEU A 58 -9.55 0.82 -5.10
CA LEU A 58 -8.66 -0.33 -5.16
C LEU A 58 -7.19 0.08 -4.98
N GLU A 59 -6.74 1.06 -5.74
CA GLU A 59 -5.36 1.52 -5.76
C GLU A 59 -4.98 2.18 -4.43
N ILE A 60 -5.87 3.02 -3.86
CA ILE A 60 -5.67 3.58 -2.51
C ILE A 60 -5.47 2.46 -1.49
N HIS A 61 -6.26 1.38 -1.54
CA HIS A 61 -6.07 0.24 -0.65
C HIS A 61 -4.69 -0.39 -0.78
N LYS A 62 -4.09 -0.41 -1.99
CA LYS A 62 -2.77 -1.01 -2.23
C LYS A 62 -1.65 -0.08 -1.81
N LEU A 63 -1.77 1.21 -2.08
CA LEU A 63 -0.83 2.23 -1.63
C LEU A 63 -0.76 2.24 -0.09
N MET A 64 -1.92 2.25 0.58
CA MET A 64 -1.96 2.22 2.05
C MET A 64 -1.53 0.88 2.65
N TYR A 65 -1.64 -0.22 1.89
CA TYR A 65 -1.11 -1.51 2.29
C TYR A 65 0.41 -1.43 2.39
N PHE A 66 1.06 -0.96 1.33
CA PHE A 66 2.50 -0.81 1.32
C PHE A 66 2.99 0.23 2.32
N MET A 67 2.23 1.30 2.58
CA MET A 67 2.59 2.25 3.64
C MET A 67 2.62 1.59 5.03
N GLN A 68 1.66 0.70 5.33
CA GLN A 68 1.67 -0.06 6.59
C GLN A 68 2.80 -1.10 6.62
N GLU A 69 3.07 -1.77 5.49
CA GLU A 69 4.17 -2.72 5.37
C GLU A 69 5.55 -2.02 5.44
N ALA A 70 5.64 -0.75 5.05
CA ALA A 70 6.76 0.14 5.32
C ALA A 70 6.83 0.60 6.79
N CYS A 71 6.04 0.00 7.67
CA CYS A 71 6.03 0.19 9.11
C CYS A 71 5.47 1.53 9.59
N GLU A 72 4.74 2.27 8.73
CA GLU A 72 3.96 3.42 9.20
C GLU A 72 2.92 2.91 10.19
N PRO A 73 2.72 3.55 11.36
CA PRO A 73 1.83 3.07 12.43
C PRO A 73 0.35 3.24 12.10
N LEU A 74 -0.03 2.82 10.90
CA LEU A 74 -1.39 2.65 10.46
C LEU A 74 -2.01 1.48 11.25
N ARG A 75 -3.24 1.67 11.71
CA ARG A 75 -3.99 0.62 12.42
C ARG A 75 -4.96 -0.09 11.48
N LEU A 76 -4.54 -0.35 10.23
CA LEU A 76 -5.38 -0.94 9.20
C LEU A 76 -5.37 -2.48 9.32
N ASP A 77 -6.55 -3.07 9.43
CA ASP A 77 -6.71 -4.52 9.58
C ASP A 77 -6.82 -5.19 8.21
N TYR A 78 -5.68 -5.40 7.55
CA TYR A 78 -5.64 -6.02 6.24
C TYR A 78 -5.98 -7.52 6.31
N LYS A 79 -6.82 -7.97 5.38
CA LYS A 79 -7.18 -9.37 5.14
C LYS A 79 -7.04 -9.72 3.66
N LYS A 80 -6.95 -11.03 3.38
CA LYS A 80 -7.04 -11.60 2.02
C LYS A 80 -8.45 -11.31 1.46
N ALA A 81 -8.57 -10.59 0.34
CA ALA A 81 -9.84 -10.26 -0.32
C ALA A 81 -9.76 -10.43 -1.85
N PRO A 82 -10.87 -10.34 -2.62
CA PRO A 82 -10.88 -10.73 -4.04
C PRO A 82 -9.80 -10.07 -4.91
N TYR A 83 -9.54 -8.77 -4.70
CA TYR A 83 -8.56 -8.00 -5.45
C TYR A 83 -7.22 -7.84 -4.71
N GLY A 84 -6.85 -8.76 -3.81
CA GLY A 84 -5.63 -8.65 -3.00
C GLY A 84 -5.92 -8.16 -1.57
N PRO A 85 -4.90 -7.67 -0.83
CA PRO A 85 -5.05 -7.19 0.53
C PRO A 85 -6.08 -6.06 0.63
N TYR A 86 -7.00 -6.14 1.59
CA TYR A 86 -8.04 -5.14 1.82
C TYR A 86 -8.23 -4.91 3.31
N ALA A 87 -8.37 -3.65 3.71
CA ALA A 87 -8.58 -3.25 5.10
C ALA A 87 -9.93 -2.55 5.24
N LYS A 88 -10.95 -3.24 5.76
CA LYS A 88 -12.31 -2.69 5.87
C LYS A 88 -12.33 -1.36 6.62
N ASN A 89 -11.47 -1.18 7.62
CA ASN A 89 -11.43 0.02 8.43
C ASN A 89 -10.77 1.24 7.75
N LEU A 90 -10.18 1.11 6.55
CA LEU A 90 -9.71 2.26 5.77
C LEU A 90 -10.86 3.22 5.43
N ARG A 91 -12.09 2.72 5.29
CA ARG A 91 -13.29 3.55 5.08
C ARG A 91 -13.49 4.63 6.12
N HIS A 92 -13.08 4.39 7.37
CA HIS A 92 -13.23 5.39 8.42
C HIS A 92 -12.29 6.56 8.21
N VAL A 93 -11.08 6.28 7.70
CA VAL A 93 -10.13 7.32 7.30
C VAL A 93 -10.70 8.10 6.13
N LEU A 94 -11.12 7.42 5.05
CA LEU A 94 -11.64 8.06 3.84
C LEU A 94 -12.88 8.92 4.11
N ASN A 95 -13.85 8.42 4.88
CA ASN A 95 -15.02 9.22 5.31
C ASN A 95 -14.61 10.45 6.14
N HIS A 96 -13.59 10.33 6.99
CA HIS A 96 -13.14 11.44 7.83
C HIS A 96 -12.43 12.54 7.03
N ILE A 97 -11.79 12.20 5.91
CA ILE A 97 -11.04 13.15 5.07
C ILE A 97 -11.78 13.60 3.81
N GLU A 98 -12.95 13.03 3.52
CA GLU A 98 -13.83 13.44 2.42
C GLU A 98 -14.20 14.92 2.59
N GLY A 99 -14.19 15.67 1.47
CA GLY A 99 -14.47 17.11 1.46
C GLY A 99 -13.32 17.99 1.95
N HIS A 100 -12.25 17.40 2.49
CA HIS A 100 -11.12 18.11 3.06
C HIS A 100 -9.80 17.78 2.37
N LEU A 101 -9.51 16.49 2.18
CA LEU A 101 -8.31 16.01 1.49
C LEU A 101 -8.62 15.29 0.18
N ILE A 102 -9.80 14.66 0.09
CA ILE A 102 -10.26 13.94 -1.09
C ILE A 102 -11.73 14.28 -1.42
N PHE A 103 -12.14 13.95 -2.64
CA PHE A 103 -13.54 13.92 -3.06
C PHE A 103 -13.88 12.59 -3.76
N GLY A 104 -15.14 12.20 -3.69
CA GLY A 104 -15.70 11.07 -4.46
C GLY A 104 -15.85 9.78 -3.66
N TYR A 105 -15.46 9.74 -2.38
CA TYR A 105 -15.62 8.53 -1.57
C TYR A 105 -17.06 8.34 -1.06
N ALA A 106 -17.73 9.42 -0.64
CA ALA A 106 -19.02 9.36 0.08
C ALA A 106 -20.20 8.78 -0.74
N ASP A 107 -20.10 8.74 -2.07
CA ASP A 107 -21.19 8.29 -2.94
C ASP A 107 -21.21 6.76 -3.07
N GLY A 108 -22.00 6.07 -2.23
CA GLY A 108 -22.34 4.64 -2.41
C GLY A 108 -21.36 3.63 -1.79
N GLU A 109 -21.44 2.37 -2.25
CA GLU A 109 -20.69 1.24 -1.69
C GLU A 109 -19.17 1.31 -1.92
N ASP A 110 -18.39 0.47 -1.22
CA ASP A 110 -16.94 0.32 -1.41
C ASP A 110 -16.64 -0.44 -2.72
N ALA A 111 -17.01 0.16 -3.84
CA ALA A 111 -16.73 -0.35 -5.17
C ALA A 111 -15.23 -0.18 -5.50
N PRO A 112 -14.51 -1.23 -5.93
CA PRO A 112 -13.07 -1.15 -6.20
C PRO A 112 -12.68 -0.09 -7.24
N ASN A 113 -13.54 0.15 -8.23
CA ASN A 113 -13.34 1.12 -9.31
C ASN A 113 -13.89 2.52 -9.00
N LYS A 114 -14.34 2.77 -7.78
CA LYS A 114 -14.78 4.11 -7.34
C LYS A 114 -13.63 5.09 -7.49
N GLN A 115 -13.85 6.16 -8.25
CA GLN A 115 -12.86 7.21 -8.49
C GLN A 115 -12.84 8.20 -7.34
N ILE A 116 -11.63 8.57 -6.94
CA ILE A 116 -11.35 9.49 -5.84
C ILE A 116 -10.33 10.50 -6.35
N GLU A 117 -10.60 11.78 -6.10
CA GLU A 117 -9.76 12.90 -6.50
C GLU A 117 -9.16 13.57 -5.27
N LEU A 118 -7.97 14.17 -5.43
CA LEU A 118 -7.36 14.97 -4.37
C LEU A 118 -7.95 16.38 -4.38
N VAL A 119 -8.17 16.93 -3.19
CA VAL A 119 -8.38 18.37 -3.03
C VAL A 119 -7.05 19.08 -3.35
N PRO A 120 -6.98 20.02 -4.31
CA PRO A 120 -5.70 20.62 -4.71
C PRO A 120 -4.91 21.23 -3.55
N ARG A 121 -5.59 21.91 -2.61
CA ARG A 121 -4.95 22.50 -1.42
C ARG A 121 -4.34 21.44 -0.48
N ALA A 122 -4.94 20.26 -0.39
CA ALA A 122 -4.47 19.20 0.49
C ALA A 122 -3.08 18.69 0.10
N ILE A 123 -2.69 18.83 -1.16
CA ILE A 123 -1.35 18.50 -1.64
C ILE A 123 -0.30 19.40 -0.99
N GLU A 124 -0.50 20.72 -1.02
CA GLU A 124 0.44 21.69 -0.43
C GLU A 124 0.57 21.45 1.08
N ASP A 125 -0.56 21.19 1.73
CA ASP A 125 -0.63 20.91 3.16
C ASP A 125 0.09 19.60 3.53
N ALA A 126 -0.10 18.53 2.74
CA ALA A 126 0.54 17.24 2.96
C ALA A 126 2.06 17.29 2.70
N THR A 127 2.49 17.99 1.65
CA THR A 127 3.90 18.23 1.36
C THR A 127 4.57 18.94 2.54
N ALA A 128 4.01 20.07 3.00
CA ALA A 128 4.55 20.82 4.12
C ALA A 128 4.56 20.01 5.44
N PHE A 129 3.56 19.16 5.63
CA PHE A 129 3.51 18.26 6.78
C PHE A 129 4.64 17.23 6.75
N LEU A 130 4.88 16.55 5.63
CA LEU A 130 5.93 15.52 5.51
C LEU A 130 7.35 16.09 5.62
N GLU A 131 7.58 17.35 5.29
CA GLU A 131 8.88 18.01 5.50
C GLU A 131 9.31 18.00 6.97
N GLN A 132 8.34 18.00 7.90
CA GLN A 132 8.60 17.96 9.35
C GLN A 132 8.57 16.54 9.94
N HIS A 133 8.28 15.51 9.13
CA HIS A 133 8.08 14.13 9.57
C HIS A 133 8.98 13.17 8.79
N ALA A 134 10.29 13.25 9.05
CA ALA A 134 11.33 12.51 8.34
C ALA A 134 11.09 10.99 8.26
N ASP A 135 10.61 10.37 9.35
CA ASP A 135 10.33 8.92 9.36
C ASP A 135 9.22 8.55 8.38
N THR A 136 8.07 9.25 8.43
CA THR A 136 6.96 9.02 7.52
C THR A 136 7.35 9.32 6.08
N ARG A 137 8.13 10.37 5.85
CA ARG A 137 8.69 10.70 4.53
C ARG A 137 9.58 9.56 3.99
N ALA A 138 10.48 9.01 4.80
CA ALA A 138 11.33 7.90 4.36
C ALA A 138 10.52 6.64 4.00
N ARG A 139 9.43 6.36 4.74
CA ARG A 139 8.52 5.25 4.40
C ARG A 139 7.73 5.54 3.13
N PHE A 140 7.24 6.77 2.96
CA PHE A 140 6.62 7.23 1.74
C PHE A 140 7.56 7.04 0.54
N ASP A 141 8.81 7.48 0.64
CA ASP A 141 9.81 7.36 -0.44
C ASP A 141 10.03 5.87 -0.79
N LYS A 142 10.15 5.00 0.22
CA LYS A 142 10.25 3.54 0.01
C LYS A 142 9.06 2.97 -0.76
N VAL A 143 7.83 3.40 -0.44
CA VAL A 143 6.61 2.96 -1.14
C VAL A 143 6.58 3.52 -2.56
N ALA A 144 6.86 4.81 -2.74
CA ALA A 144 6.90 5.46 -4.04
C ALA A 144 7.91 4.79 -4.98
N GLU A 145 9.09 4.44 -4.47
CA GLU A 145 10.09 3.67 -5.21
C GLU A 145 9.63 2.26 -5.54
N LEU A 146 8.87 1.59 -4.66
CA LEU A 146 8.35 0.24 -4.90
C LEU A 146 7.33 0.23 -6.03
N VAL A 147 6.36 1.14 -5.98
CA VAL A 147 5.24 1.15 -6.93
C VAL A 147 5.61 1.75 -8.28
N ALA A 148 6.80 2.36 -8.39
CA ALA A 148 7.35 2.81 -9.66
C ALA A 148 7.51 1.63 -10.64
N GLY A 149 6.85 1.70 -11.80
CA GLY A 149 6.72 0.62 -12.78
C GLY A 149 5.52 -0.32 -12.57
N PHE A 150 4.68 -0.07 -11.55
CA PHE A 150 3.44 -0.79 -11.26
C PHE A 150 2.23 0.15 -11.17
N GLU A 151 2.30 1.32 -11.81
CA GLU A 151 1.29 2.38 -11.79
C GLU A 151 0.05 2.01 -12.62
N SER A 152 -0.62 0.92 -12.29
CA SER A 152 -1.94 0.63 -12.82
C SER A 152 -2.73 -0.19 -11.81
N PRO A 153 -4.07 -0.21 -11.88
CA PRO A 153 -4.87 -1.09 -11.04
C PRO A 153 -4.40 -2.55 -11.12
N PHE A 154 -4.03 -3.01 -12.32
CA PHE A 154 -3.49 -4.34 -12.55
C PHE A 154 -2.11 -4.54 -11.90
N GLY A 155 -1.20 -3.57 -12.08
CA GLY A 155 0.15 -3.62 -11.52
C GLY A 155 0.16 -3.60 -9.99
N LEU A 156 -0.60 -2.70 -9.37
CA LEU A 156 -0.74 -2.64 -7.92
C LEU A 156 -1.45 -3.88 -7.35
N GLU A 157 -2.45 -4.42 -8.06
CA GLU A 157 -3.10 -5.67 -7.67
C GLU A 157 -2.09 -6.83 -7.68
N LEU A 158 -1.27 -6.95 -8.73
CA LEU A 158 -0.22 -7.96 -8.85
C LEU A 158 0.80 -7.83 -7.70
N LEU A 159 1.38 -6.65 -7.54
CA LEU A 159 2.46 -6.40 -6.59
C LEU A 159 2.00 -6.69 -5.15
N SER A 160 0.82 -6.18 -4.77
CA SER A 160 0.26 -6.40 -3.43
C SER A 160 -0.17 -7.84 -3.18
N THR A 161 -0.64 -8.55 -4.21
CA THR A 161 -1.00 -9.98 -4.11
C THR A 161 0.26 -10.82 -3.87
N VAL A 162 1.31 -10.61 -4.66
CA VAL A 162 2.57 -11.36 -4.55
C VAL A 162 3.24 -11.08 -3.20
N HIS A 163 3.34 -9.82 -2.78
CA HIS A 163 3.88 -9.47 -1.46
C HIS A 163 3.11 -10.15 -0.33
N TRP A 164 1.78 -10.15 -0.39
CA TRP A 164 0.95 -10.83 0.61
C TRP A 164 1.19 -12.34 0.65
N VAL A 165 1.27 -13.01 -0.51
CA VAL A 165 1.55 -14.44 -0.59
C VAL A 165 2.90 -14.76 0.03
N MET A 166 3.96 -14.05 -0.35
CA MET A 166 5.30 -14.22 0.19
C MET A 166 5.35 -14.03 1.71
N LYS A 167 4.58 -13.08 2.24
CA LYS A 167 4.53 -12.77 3.67
C LYS A 167 3.73 -13.79 4.49
N ASN A 168 2.65 -14.34 3.93
CA ASN A 168 1.63 -15.09 4.69
C ASN A 168 1.59 -16.59 4.36
N GLN A 169 2.40 -17.08 3.44
CA GLN A 169 2.47 -18.49 3.06
C GLN A 169 3.89 -19.02 3.23
N SER A 170 4.03 -20.34 3.36
CA SER A 170 5.33 -20.99 3.30
C SER A 170 5.73 -21.14 1.84
N ILE A 171 6.82 -20.49 1.44
CA ILE A 171 7.30 -20.46 0.06
C ILE A 171 8.66 -21.14 0.01
N ASP A 172 8.78 -22.20 -0.79
CA ASP A 172 10.04 -22.91 -1.01
C ASP A 172 10.69 -22.56 -2.35
N SER A 173 9.88 -22.10 -3.30
CA SER A 173 10.28 -21.75 -4.65
C SER A 173 9.39 -20.65 -5.23
N VAL A 174 9.84 -20.01 -6.31
CA VAL A 174 9.02 -19.03 -7.02
C VAL A 174 7.77 -19.69 -7.66
N ASP A 175 7.83 -20.99 -7.95
CA ASP A 175 6.67 -21.74 -8.47
C ASP A 175 5.57 -21.91 -7.41
N ASP A 176 5.92 -21.94 -6.13
CA ASP A 176 4.95 -21.91 -5.03
C ASP A 176 4.23 -20.56 -4.99
N VAL A 177 4.93 -19.46 -5.24
CA VAL A 177 4.33 -18.11 -5.31
C VAL A 177 3.29 -18.06 -6.41
N VAL A 178 3.59 -18.61 -7.58
CA VAL A 178 2.65 -18.73 -8.70
C VAL A 178 1.43 -19.55 -8.28
N SER A 179 1.67 -20.72 -7.68
CA SER A 179 0.62 -21.64 -7.25
C SER A 179 -0.30 -21.03 -6.19
N HIS A 180 0.26 -20.40 -5.16
CA HIS A 180 -0.49 -19.70 -4.11
C HIS A 180 -1.20 -18.45 -4.63
N THR A 181 -0.62 -17.75 -5.60
CA THR A 181 -1.29 -16.63 -6.28
C THR A 181 -2.54 -17.11 -7.00
N TYR A 182 -2.46 -18.21 -7.76
CA TYR A 182 -3.63 -18.77 -8.45
C TYR A 182 -4.63 -19.44 -7.51
N ALA A 183 -4.18 -19.99 -6.39
CA ALA A 183 -5.06 -20.49 -5.32
C ALA A 183 -5.76 -19.36 -4.54
N TRP A 184 -5.47 -18.09 -4.83
CA TRP A 184 -6.16 -16.97 -4.21
C TRP A 184 -7.62 -16.88 -4.66
N ASN A 185 -7.86 -16.91 -5.97
CA ASN A 185 -9.14 -17.03 -6.66
C ASN A 185 -8.92 -17.07 -8.18
N ASP A 186 -9.97 -17.33 -8.96
CA ASP A 186 -9.89 -17.41 -10.42
C ASP A 186 -9.40 -16.12 -11.09
N ARG A 187 -9.75 -14.95 -10.53
CA ARG A 187 -9.30 -13.65 -11.06
C ARG A 187 -7.77 -13.57 -11.11
N LYS A 188 -7.04 -14.16 -10.16
CA LYS A 188 -5.56 -14.10 -10.14
C LYS A 188 -4.91 -14.83 -11.31
N ARG A 189 -5.64 -15.68 -12.05
CA ARG A 189 -5.15 -16.29 -13.29
C ARG A 189 -4.93 -15.29 -14.42
N GLN A 190 -5.40 -14.05 -14.28
CA GLN A 190 -5.05 -12.94 -15.19
C GLN A 190 -3.55 -12.60 -15.16
N PHE A 191 -2.83 -12.94 -14.08
CA PHE A 191 -1.40 -12.71 -13.97
C PHE A 191 -0.63 -13.87 -14.61
N THR A 192 0.23 -13.57 -15.58
CA THR A 192 1.11 -14.61 -16.14
C THR A 192 2.18 -15.03 -15.12
N PRO A 193 2.70 -16.26 -15.18
CA PRO A 193 3.80 -16.66 -14.30
C PRO A 193 5.01 -15.73 -14.42
N ARG A 194 5.30 -15.22 -15.62
CA ARG A 194 6.39 -14.25 -15.86
C ARG A 194 6.17 -12.94 -15.09
N GLN A 195 4.95 -12.40 -15.07
CA GLN A 195 4.62 -11.19 -14.30
C GLN A 195 4.75 -11.43 -12.79
N ILE A 196 4.34 -12.60 -12.30
CA ILE A 196 4.49 -12.98 -10.89
C ILE A 196 5.98 -13.04 -10.52
N ARG A 197 6.81 -13.69 -11.34
CA ARG A 197 8.27 -13.74 -11.14
C ARG A 197 8.89 -12.34 -11.10
N LEU A 198 8.51 -11.47 -12.05
CA LEU A 198 8.99 -10.08 -12.07
C LEU A 198 8.62 -9.32 -10.79
N ALA A 199 7.39 -9.51 -10.28
CA ALA A 199 6.99 -8.88 -9.02
C ALA A 199 7.82 -9.42 -7.83
N VAL A 200 8.13 -10.72 -7.78
CA VAL A 200 9.03 -11.30 -6.77
C VAL A 200 10.42 -10.67 -6.86
N ASP A 201 10.98 -10.57 -8.07
CA ASP A 201 12.31 -9.99 -8.30
C ASP A 201 12.37 -8.53 -7.82
N ILE A 202 11.37 -7.72 -8.17
CA ILE A 202 11.31 -6.30 -7.75
C ILE A 202 11.15 -6.18 -6.22
N LEU A 203 10.29 -6.99 -5.60
CA LEU A 203 10.11 -6.99 -4.15
C LEU A 203 11.41 -7.40 -3.43
N SER A 204 12.14 -8.36 -3.97
CA SER A 204 13.44 -8.80 -3.42
C SER A 204 14.51 -7.72 -3.59
N GLN A 205 14.69 -7.20 -4.81
CA GLN A 205 15.67 -6.17 -5.12
C GLN A 205 15.48 -4.89 -4.29
N LYS A 206 14.23 -4.52 -4.01
CA LYS A 206 13.89 -3.35 -3.19
C LYS A 206 13.81 -3.63 -1.69
N GLY A 207 14.16 -4.84 -1.25
CA GLY A 207 14.21 -5.20 0.18
C GLY A 207 12.85 -5.20 0.88
N TRP A 208 11.79 -5.61 0.17
CA TRP A 208 10.44 -5.80 0.72
C TRP A 208 10.19 -7.24 1.17
N ILE A 209 10.90 -8.19 0.58
CA ILE A 209 10.89 -9.61 0.96
C ILE A 209 12.32 -10.12 1.01
N VAL A 210 12.56 -11.14 1.84
CA VAL A 210 13.79 -11.93 1.81
C VAL A 210 13.47 -13.19 1.01
N VAL A 211 14.25 -13.45 -0.03
CA VAL A 211 14.17 -14.67 -0.85
C VAL A 211 15.25 -15.63 -0.40
#